data_AF-A0A9P4WP95-F1
#
_entry.id   AF-A0A9P4WP95-F1
#
_cell.length_a   1.000
_cell.length_b   1.000
_cell.length_c   1.000
_cell.angle_alpha   90.00
_cell.angle_beta   90.00
_cell.angle_gamma   90.00
#
_symmetry.space_group_name_H-M   'P 1'
#
loop_
_entity.id
_entity.type
_entity.pdbx_description
1 polymer ?
#
loop_
_entity_poly.entity_id
_entity_poly.type
_entity_poly.pdbx_seq_one_letter_code
_entity_poly.pdbx_strand_id
1 'polypeptide(L)'
;MHLIHGILTFAVVGAALPSSAQDSHQGQLVGSDGAFMTSAQCHIGEHYCFSQIVGDLRVSKQDILHQYCDQKSVGDWQSCNTCKRLPVPLPDCWDGPGVWSSVFECTGPEVYKWVGRCEGEGSVCSVGTCRWVKVNKAGELALFGNFTPKA
;
A
#
# COMPACT_ATOMS: atom_id res chain seq x y z
N MET A 1 66.76 0.58 -42.28
CA MET A 1 66.07 1.80 -42.76
C MET A 1 64.73 1.91 -42.03
N HIS A 2 64.42 3.11 -41.56
CA HIS A 2 63.38 3.49 -40.59
C HIS A 2 61.92 3.28 -41.06
N LEU A 3 61.01 3.06 -40.10
CA LEU A 3 59.76 3.82 -39.85
C LEU A 3 59.01 3.17 -38.66
N ILE A 4 59.37 3.52 -37.43
CA ILE A 4 58.76 4.53 -36.53
C ILE A 4 57.41 4.06 -35.93
N HIS A 5 57.46 3.89 -34.61
CA HIS A 5 56.37 3.67 -33.66
C HIS A 5 55.47 4.91 -33.54
N GLY A 6 54.22 4.72 -33.12
CA GLY A 6 53.37 5.82 -32.66
C GLY A 6 52.10 5.32 -31.97
N ILE A 7 52.24 4.80 -30.75
CA ILE A 7 51.12 4.49 -29.85
C ILE A 7 50.59 5.83 -29.33
N LEU A 8 49.34 6.17 -29.67
CA LEU A 8 48.64 7.30 -29.08
C LEU A 8 47.99 6.86 -27.77
N THR A 9 48.60 7.30 -26.67
CA THR A 9 48.02 7.31 -25.32
C THR A 9 47.01 8.46 -25.22
N PHE A 10 45.76 8.14 -24.93
CA PHE A 10 44.81 9.11 -24.38
C PHE A 10 44.70 8.89 -22.87
N ALA A 11 45.22 9.84 -22.11
CA ALA A 11 44.92 9.99 -20.70
C ALA A 11 43.53 10.61 -20.57
N VAL A 12 42.64 9.95 -19.81
CA VAL A 12 41.40 10.57 -19.31
C VAL A 12 41.49 10.62 -17.80
N VAL A 13 41.50 11.85 -17.27
CA VAL A 13 41.45 12.15 -15.85
C VAL A 13 39.98 12.17 -15.40
N GLY A 14 39.66 11.32 -14.42
CA GLY A 14 38.95 11.68 -13.20
C GLY A 14 37.47 12.08 -13.26
N ALA A 15 36.63 11.25 -12.65
CA ALA A 15 35.75 11.67 -11.57
C ALA A 15 35.44 10.46 -10.68
N ALA A 16 35.92 10.48 -9.43
CA ALA A 16 35.49 9.53 -8.42
C ALA A 16 34.02 9.81 -8.10
N LEU A 17 33.15 8.84 -8.38
CA LEU A 17 31.76 8.86 -7.94
C LEU A 17 31.72 8.67 -6.41
N PRO A 18 31.03 9.53 -5.65
CA PRO A 18 30.77 9.25 -4.25
C PRO A 18 29.88 8.00 -4.16
N SER A 19 30.30 7.06 -3.31
CA SER A 19 29.49 5.92 -2.88
C SER A 19 28.33 6.45 -2.04
N SER A 20 27.22 6.77 -2.69
CA SER A 20 25.93 6.94 -2.03
C SER A 20 25.28 5.56 -1.96
N ALA A 21 25.37 4.91 -0.81
CA ALA A 21 24.43 3.86 -0.45
C ALA A 21 23.02 4.50 -0.41
N GLN A 22 22.28 4.39 -1.51
CA GLN A 22 20.85 4.68 -1.50
C GLN A 22 20.14 3.41 -1.05
N ASP A 23 19.98 3.32 0.27
CA ASP A 23 18.92 2.52 0.87
C ASP A 23 17.63 3.33 0.72
N SER A 24 16.83 3.02 -0.30
CA SER A 24 15.49 3.58 -0.50
C SER A 24 14.67 2.66 -1.37
N HIS A 25 14.09 1.65 -0.73
CA HIS A 25 12.90 0.95 -1.20
C HIS A 25 11.66 1.87 -1.15
N GLN A 26 11.70 3.01 -1.84
CA GLN A 26 10.50 3.79 -2.11
C GLN A 26 10.13 3.55 -3.58
N GLY A 27 9.20 2.61 -3.79
CA GLY A 27 8.68 2.30 -5.12
C GLY A 27 8.01 3.53 -5.71
N GLN A 28 8.76 4.29 -6.51
CA GLN A 28 8.31 5.51 -7.16
C GLN A 28 7.34 5.11 -8.30
N LEU A 29 6.05 5.06 -7.98
CA LEU A 29 5.01 4.79 -8.98
C LEU A 29 4.81 6.03 -9.85
N VAL A 30 5.29 5.95 -11.10
CA VAL A 30 5.06 6.94 -12.14
C VAL A 30 3.58 6.89 -12.54
N GLY A 31 2.84 7.98 -12.31
CA GLY A 31 1.46 8.09 -12.76
C GLY A 31 1.36 8.07 -14.29
N SER A 32 0.19 7.72 -14.83
CA SER A 32 -0.05 7.60 -16.28
C SER A 32 0.28 8.87 -17.09
N ASP A 33 0.38 10.02 -16.44
CA ASP A 33 0.72 11.33 -17.04
C ASP A 33 2.19 11.75 -16.80
N GLY A 34 3.05 10.87 -16.29
CA GLY A 34 4.46 11.16 -16.03
C GLY A 34 4.73 12.07 -14.83
N ALA A 35 3.69 12.43 -14.06
CA ALA A 35 3.84 13.19 -12.83
C ALA A 35 4.31 12.30 -11.67
N PHE A 36 5.31 12.78 -10.92
CA PHE A 36 5.67 12.21 -9.63
C PHE A 36 4.53 12.44 -8.64
N MET A 37 3.83 11.37 -8.28
CA MET A 37 2.78 11.41 -7.26
C MET A 37 3.45 11.22 -5.90
N THR A 38 3.49 12.26 -5.07
CA THR A 38 3.90 12.15 -3.66
C THR A 38 2.79 11.44 -2.89
N SER A 39 3.11 10.43 -2.07
CA SER A 39 2.14 9.85 -1.15
C SER A 39 1.61 10.95 -0.21
N ALA A 40 0.30 11.01 -0.05
CA ALA A 40 -0.29 11.90 0.94
C ALA A 40 -0.14 11.22 2.30
N GLN A 41 0.42 11.92 3.28
CA GLN A 41 0.69 11.35 4.59
C GLN A 41 -0.59 11.26 5.42
N CYS A 42 -0.82 10.11 6.05
CA CYS A 42 -1.92 9.95 7.00
C CYS A 42 -1.71 10.78 8.27
N HIS A 43 -2.79 11.10 8.96
CA HIS A 43 -2.77 11.73 10.27
C HIS A 43 -2.75 10.65 11.36
N ILE A 44 -1.75 10.69 12.24
CA ILE A 44 -1.62 9.71 13.32
C ILE A 44 -2.84 9.77 14.24
N GLY A 45 -3.42 8.61 14.54
CA GLY A 45 -4.64 8.44 15.32
C GLY A 45 -5.93 8.53 14.50
N GLU A 46 -5.86 8.94 13.23
CA GLU A 46 -7.04 8.93 12.35
C GLU A 46 -7.29 7.56 11.74
N HIS A 47 -8.57 7.32 11.43
CA HIS A 47 -9.02 6.08 10.84
C HIS A 47 -9.24 6.22 9.32
N TYR A 48 -8.91 5.17 8.58
CA TYR A 48 -9.00 5.12 7.14
C TYR A 48 -9.55 3.78 6.68
N CYS A 49 -10.25 3.79 5.55
CA CYS A 49 -10.62 2.58 4.84
C CYS A 49 -9.50 2.14 3.91
N PHE A 50 -9.43 0.83 3.61
CA PHE A 50 -8.43 0.27 2.69
C PHE A 50 -8.34 1.04 1.35
N SER A 51 -9.48 1.38 0.75
CA SER A 51 -9.55 2.13 -0.50
C SER A 51 -8.97 3.54 -0.39
N GLN A 52 -9.14 4.21 0.75
CA GLN A 52 -8.59 5.56 0.98
C GLN A 52 -7.07 5.50 1.13
N ILE A 53 -6.56 4.48 1.83
CA ILE A 53 -5.12 4.30 2.02
C ILE A 53 -4.42 4.08 0.67
N VAL A 54 -4.98 3.23 -0.19
CA VAL A 54 -4.40 2.92 -1.50
C VAL A 54 -4.67 4.02 -2.53
N GLY A 55 -5.89 4.54 -2.57
CA GLY A 55 -6.34 5.50 -3.60
C GLY A 55 -5.96 6.94 -3.30
N ASP A 56 -6.26 7.41 -2.09
CA ASP A 56 -6.09 8.81 -1.71
C ASP A 56 -4.69 9.06 -1.16
N LEU A 57 -4.23 8.18 -0.25
CA LEU A 57 -2.91 8.30 0.39
C LEU A 57 -1.77 7.68 -0.46
N ARG A 58 -2.12 6.93 -1.51
CA ARG A 58 -1.18 6.29 -2.44
C ARG A 58 -0.17 5.35 -1.78
N VAL A 59 -0.53 4.77 -0.63
CA VAL A 59 0.30 3.74 -0.01
C VAL A 59 0.21 2.46 -0.85
N SER A 60 1.33 1.74 -0.97
CA SER A 60 1.39 0.47 -1.67
C SER A 60 0.31 -0.49 -1.15
N LYS A 61 -0.51 -0.99 -2.07
CA LYS A 61 -1.55 -1.98 -1.77
C LYS A 61 -0.95 -3.21 -1.09
N GLN A 62 0.20 -3.68 -1.57
CA GLN A 62 0.85 -4.86 -1.00
C GLN A 62 1.35 -4.59 0.42
N ASP A 63 1.86 -3.39 0.70
CA ASP A 63 2.37 -3.07 2.05
C ASP A 63 1.24 -3.10 3.08
N ILE A 64 0.07 -2.57 2.73
CA ILE A 64 -1.12 -2.63 3.60
C ILE A 64 -1.64 -4.05 3.77
N LEU A 65 -1.63 -4.85 2.70
CA LEU A 65 -2.05 -6.26 2.78
C LEU A 65 -1.12 -7.08 3.67
N HIS A 66 0.19 -6.86 3.57
CA HIS A 66 1.17 -7.50 4.46
C HIS A 66 0.95 -7.08 5.91
N GLN A 67 0.82 -5.78 6.18
CA GLN A 67 0.52 -5.28 7.54
C GLN A 67 -0.80 -5.85 8.09
N TYR A 68 -1.84 -5.95 7.27
CA TYR A 68 -3.10 -6.59 7.63
C TYR A 68 -2.92 -8.07 7.98
N CYS A 69 -2.21 -8.82 7.14
CA CYS A 69 -2.05 -10.25 7.31
C CYS A 69 -1.07 -10.64 8.43
N ASP A 70 -0.13 -9.78 8.78
CA ASP A 70 0.65 -9.91 10.01
C ASP A 70 -0.24 -9.89 11.25
N GLN A 71 -1.33 -9.11 11.21
CA GLN A 71 -2.26 -8.95 12.33
C GLN A 71 -3.40 -9.98 12.31
N LYS A 72 -3.84 -10.43 11.12
CA LYS A 72 -5.10 -11.18 10.96
C LYS A 72 -5.01 -12.53 10.24
N SER A 73 -3.84 -13.00 9.85
CA SER A 73 -3.70 -14.29 9.14
C SER A 73 -4.35 -15.50 9.84
N VAL A 74 -4.40 -15.53 11.17
CA VAL A 74 -5.05 -16.62 11.93
C VAL A 74 -6.58 -16.57 11.83
N GLY A 75 -7.17 -15.38 11.82
CA GLY A 75 -8.63 -15.17 11.80
C GLY A 75 -9.21 -14.96 10.40
N ASP A 76 -8.39 -14.56 9.44
CA ASP A 76 -8.75 -14.40 8.04
C ASP A 76 -7.74 -15.09 7.12
N TRP A 77 -7.67 -16.41 7.27
CA TRP A 77 -6.86 -17.25 6.39
C TRP A 77 -7.21 -17.05 4.91
N GLN A 78 -8.48 -16.80 4.57
CA GLN A 78 -8.89 -16.67 3.17
C GLN A 78 -8.25 -15.46 2.49
N SER A 79 -8.26 -14.30 3.14
CA SER A 79 -7.62 -13.10 2.61
C SER A 79 -6.09 -13.16 2.71
N CYS A 80 -5.53 -13.92 3.67
CA CYS A 80 -4.10 -13.93 3.96
C CYS A 80 -3.31 -15.15 3.48
N ASN A 81 -4.00 -16.14 2.93
CA ASN A 81 -3.46 -17.40 2.42
C ASN A 81 -2.27 -17.16 1.47
N THR A 82 -2.41 -16.21 0.54
CA THR A 82 -1.39 -15.94 -0.46
C THR A 82 -0.18 -15.21 0.15
N CYS A 83 -0.42 -14.25 1.06
CA CYS A 83 0.64 -13.52 1.77
C CYS A 83 1.48 -14.40 2.68
N LYS A 84 0.86 -15.39 3.34
CA LYS A 84 1.49 -16.21 4.39
C LYS A 84 1.72 -17.64 3.97
N ARG A 85 1.67 -17.93 2.66
CA ARG A 85 1.92 -19.27 2.14
C ARG A 85 3.35 -19.70 2.50
N LEU A 86 3.48 -20.79 3.24
CA LEU A 86 4.78 -21.42 3.51
C LEU A 86 5.17 -22.35 2.34
N PRO A 87 6.47 -22.50 2.03
CA PRO A 87 7.65 -22.01 2.76
C PRO A 87 8.15 -20.61 2.35
N VAL A 88 7.59 -20.02 1.30
CA VAL A 88 7.97 -18.68 0.80
C VAL A 88 6.71 -17.83 0.67
N PRO A 89 6.54 -16.77 1.49
CA PRO A 89 5.43 -15.86 1.33
C PRO A 89 5.47 -15.26 -0.08
N LEU A 90 4.34 -15.25 -0.78
CA LEU A 90 4.28 -14.66 -2.11
C LEU A 90 4.35 -13.14 -1.98
N PRO A 91 5.04 -12.45 -2.90
CA PRO A 91 5.12 -10.98 -2.88
C PRO A 91 3.75 -10.32 -3.10
N ASP A 92 2.82 -11.05 -3.73
CA ASP A 92 1.48 -10.57 -4.05
C ASP A 92 0.42 -11.22 -3.16
N CYS A 93 -0.10 -10.42 -2.25
CA CYS A 93 -1.28 -10.70 -1.46
C CYS A 93 -2.57 -10.50 -2.27
N TRP A 94 -3.59 -11.30 -1.95
CA TRP A 94 -4.94 -11.08 -2.45
C TRP A 94 -5.69 -10.15 -1.49
N ASP A 95 -6.32 -9.12 -2.03
CA ASP A 95 -7.17 -8.22 -1.26
C ASP A 95 -8.59 -8.82 -1.18
N GLY A 96 -8.77 -9.79 -0.29
CA GLY A 96 -10.07 -10.41 -0.06
C GLY A 96 -11.11 -9.43 0.52
N PRO A 97 -12.40 -9.80 0.52
CA PRO A 97 -13.47 -8.97 1.11
C PRO A 97 -13.21 -8.62 2.57
N GLY A 98 -12.38 -9.41 3.24
CA GLY A 98 -11.98 -9.16 4.60
C GLY A 98 -11.18 -7.88 4.84
N VAL A 99 -10.30 -7.50 3.90
CA VAL A 99 -9.50 -6.28 4.00
C VAL A 99 -10.27 -5.06 3.51
N TRP A 100 -11.09 -5.22 2.46
CA TRP A 100 -11.87 -4.13 1.85
C TRP A 100 -12.87 -3.51 2.82
N SER A 101 -13.51 -4.35 3.63
CA SER A 101 -14.49 -3.91 4.63
C SER A 101 -13.84 -3.60 5.99
N SER A 102 -12.54 -3.31 6.06
CA SER A 102 -11.85 -3.04 7.31
C SER A 102 -11.51 -1.56 7.52
N VAL A 103 -11.51 -1.17 8.79
CA VAL A 103 -11.03 0.13 9.28
C VAL A 103 -9.61 -0.03 9.81
N PHE A 104 -8.75 0.91 9.48
CA PHE A 104 -7.36 0.95 9.90
C PHE A 104 -7.05 2.28 10.58
N GLU A 105 -6.27 2.24 11.65
CA GLU A 105 -5.74 3.40 12.35
C GLU A 105 -4.32 3.69 11.84
N CYS A 106 -4.07 4.93 11.42
CA CYS A 106 -2.72 5.39 11.12
C CYS A 106 -1.93 5.53 12.41
N THR A 107 -0.87 4.73 12.58
CA THR A 107 0.00 4.76 13.77
C THR A 107 1.37 5.37 13.48
N GLY A 108 1.68 5.59 12.21
CA GLY A 108 2.92 6.24 11.76
C GLY A 108 2.88 6.46 10.24
N PRO A 109 3.94 7.08 9.67
CA PRO A 109 4.04 7.26 8.22
C PRO A 109 3.93 5.92 7.50
N GLU A 110 2.84 5.73 6.76
CA GLU A 110 2.55 4.50 6.01
C GLU A 110 2.41 3.22 6.87
N VAL A 111 2.25 3.39 8.20
CA VAL A 111 2.04 2.29 9.15
C VAL A 111 0.60 2.33 9.67
N TYR A 112 -0.09 1.20 9.50
CA TYR A 112 -1.51 1.07 9.78
C TYR A 112 -1.80 -0.14 10.65
N LYS A 113 -2.51 0.13 11.74
CA LYS A 113 -3.03 -0.90 12.64
C LYS A 113 -4.44 -1.25 12.22
N TRP A 114 -4.75 -2.54 12.12
CA TRP A 114 -6.12 -2.97 11.89
C TRP A 114 -6.96 -2.69 13.14
N VAL A 115 -8.09 -2.01 12.98
CA VAL A 115 -9.01 -1.66 14.09
C VAL A 115 -10.15 -2.67 14.16
N GLY A 116 -10.74 -2.97 13.01
CA GLY A 116 -11.87 -3.89 12.95
C GLY A 116 -12.46 -4.02 11.54
N ARG A 117 -13.33 -5.01 11.37
CA ARG A 117 -14.11 -5.23 10.15
C ARG A 117 -15.52 -4.67 10.32
N CYS A 118 -16.03 -4.04 9.27
CA CYS A 118 -17.43 -3.74 9.09
C CYS A 118 -18.14 -5.05 8.75
N GLU A 119 -18.87 -5.60 9.72
CA GLU A 119 -19.60 -6.85 9.58
C GLU A 119 -21.10 -6.63 9.38
N GLY A 120 -21.74 -7.58 8.70
CA GLY A 120 -23.17 -7.61 8.42
C GLY A 120 -23.50 -7.24 6.97
N GLU A 121 -24.67 -7.68 6.52
CA GLU A 121 -25.13 -7.46 5.15
C GLU A 121 -25.35 -5.98 4.86
N GLY A 122 -24.75 -5.48 3.78
CA GLY A 122 -24.80 -4.07 3.43
C GLY A 122 -23.94 -3.19 4.35
N SER A 123 -22.94 -3.74 5.03
CA SER A 123 -21.93 -2.93 5.71
C SER A 123 -20.75 -2.60 4.78
N VAL A 124 -20.22 -1.40 4.91
CA VAL A 124 -19.02 -0.93 4.19
C VAL A 124 -18.15 -0.10 5.12
N CYS A 125 -16.85 -0.04 4.81
CA CYS A 125 -16.01 1.03 5.35
C CYS A 125 -16.18 2.27 4.46
N SER A 126 -16.48 3.42 5.07
CA SER A 126 -16.54 4.70 4.38
C SER A 126 -16.03 5.81 5.28
N VAL A 127 -15.04 6.56 4.81
CA VAL A 127 -14.44 7.71 5.52
C VAL A 127 -13.93 7.31 6.91
N GLY A 128 -13.14 6.23 6.99
CA GLY A 128 -12.56 5.76 8.24
C GLY A 128 -13.54 5.16 9.25
N THR A 129 -14.80 4.91 8.88
CA THR A 129 -15.80 4.35 9.79
C THR A 129 -16.68 3.31 9.12
N CYS A 130 -17.26 2.41 9.91
CA CYS A 130 -18.21 1.43 9.40
C CYS A 130 -19.59 2.04 9.26
N ARG A 131 -20.21 1.82 8.10
CA ARG A 131 -21.52 2.35 7.75
C ARG A 131 -22.39 1.28 7.11
N TRP A 132 -23.70 1.42 7.28
CA TRP A 132 -24.64 0.63 6.49
C TRP A 132 -24.91 1.33 5.17
N VAL A 133 -25.10 0.55 4.11
CA VAL A 133 -25.62 0.99 2.82
C VAL A 133 -27.00 0.39 2.59
N LYS A 134 -27.90 1.19 2.04
CA LYS A 134 -29.19 0.74 1.52
C LYS A 134 -29.36 1.24 0.10
N VAL A 135 -29.99 0.43 -0.74
CA VAL A 135 -30.42 0.89 -2.06
C VAL A 135 -31.64 1.78 -1.89
N ASN A 136 -31.56 3.02 -2.35
CA ASN A 136 -32.67 3.97 -2.33
C ASN A 136 -33.71 3.61 -3.41
N LYS A 137 -34.85 4.31 -3.44
CA LYS A 137 -35.91 4.07 -4.43
C LYS A 137 -35.48 4.30 -5.89
N ALA A 138 -34.38 5.02 -6.11
CA ALA A 138 -33.81 5.27 -7.43
C ALA A 138 -32.78 4.19 -7.85
N GLY A 139 -32.53 3.19 -7.01
CA GLY A 139 -31.54 2.15 -7.28
C GLY A 139 -30.11 2.51 -6.88
N GLU A 140 -29.91 3.64 -6.19
CA GLU A 140 -28.58 4.12 -5.79
C GLU A 140 -28.22 3.69 -4.37
N LEU A 141 -26.94 3.46 -4.10
CA LEU A 141 -26.46 3.16 -2.76
C LEU A 141 -26.44 4.44 -1.90
N ALA A 142 -27.20 4.44 -0.81
CA ALA A 142 -27.23 5.49 0.19
C ALA A 142 -26.66 4.98 1.52
N LEU A 143 -25.75 5.75 2.11
CA LEU A 143 -25.20 5.46 3.44
C LEU A 143 -26.25 5.77 4.51
N PHE A 144 -26.48 4.85 5.44
CA PHE A 144 -27.48 4.95 6.50
C PHE A 144 -26.87 4.58 7.86
N GLY A 145 -26.36 5.60 8.57
CA GLY A 145 -25.86 5.43 9.94
C GLY A 145 -24.46 4.82 10.03
N ASN A 146 -23.84 5.02 11.20
CA ASN A 146 -22.50 4.54 11.54
C ASN A 146 -22.60 3.46 12.62
N PHE A 147 -21.61 2.57 12.66
CA PHE A 147 -21.48 1.59 13.73
C PHE A 147 -20.01 1.26 14.02
N THR A 148 -19.78 0.58 15.15
CA THR A 148 -18.41 0.24 15.58
C THR A 148 -17.90 -0.98 14.81
N PRO A 149 -16.69 -0.92 14.22
CA PRO A 149 -16.06 -2.07 13.60
C PRO A 149 -15.84 -3.21 14.62
N LYS A 150 -15.95 -4.46 14.16
CA LYS A 150 -15.72 -5.64 15.01
C LYS A 150 -14.26 -6.08 14.97
N ALA A 151 -13.67 -6.23 16.15
CA ALA A 151 -12.26 -6.61 16.36
C ALA A 151 -12.01 -8.13 16.17
#